data_AF-A0A4R4RHR1-F1
#
_entry.id   AF-A0A4R4RHR1-F1
#
_cell.length_a   1.000
_cell.length_b   1.000
_cell.length_c   1.000
_cell.angle_alpha   90.00
_cell.angle_beta   90.00
_cell.angle_gamma   90.00
#
_symmetry.space_group_name_H-M   'P 1'
#
loop_
_entity.id
_entity.type
_entity.pdbx_description
1 polymer ?
#
loop_
_entity_poly.entity_id
_entity_poly.type
_entity_poly.pdbx_seq_one_letter_code
_entity_poly.pdbx_strand_id
1 'polypeptide(L)'
;MTEERGVDALQESGLAHHIVRHPPVNSLEEAAAARGVEPAAVIKTIVVRRADDDYVFVLVPGDRTIAWPKLRTLLGVNRLSMPDAATARDVTGYERGTITPFGSTRAWPVIADERLLGREVSIGAGAFGVSATVDGDELVKALDATVADVTD
;
A
#
# COMPACT_ATOMS: atom_id res chain seq x y z
N MET A 1 12.10 1.23 -15.45
CA MET A 1 10.86 0.39 -15.39
C MET A 1 10.11 0.68 -14.09
N THR A 2 8.82 0.35 -13.93
CA THR A 2 8.08 0.70 -12.69
C THR A 2 8.63 -0.02 -11.44
N GLU A 3 9.16 -1.23 -11.60
CA GLU A 3 9.91 -1.95 -10.55
C GLU A 3 11.09 -1.11 -10.05
N GLU A 4 12.00 -0.71 -10.94
CA GLU A 4 13.18 0.10 -10.61
C GLU A 4 12.76 1.33 -9.81
N ARG A 5 11.75 2.08 -10.28
CA ARG A 5 11.28 3.27 -9.56
C ARG A 5 10.78 2.98 -8.14
N GLY A 6 10.05 1.89 -7.94
CA GLY A 6 9.54 1.51 -6.62
C GLY A 6 10.64 1.05 -5.67
N VAL A 7 11.56 0.23 -6.17
CA VAL A 7 12.70 -0.30 -5.40
C VAL A 7 13.72 0.80 -5.09
N ASP A 8 14.02 1.68 -6.05
CA ASP A 8 14.93 2.81 -5.86
C ASP A 8 14.37 3.76 -4.81
N ALA A 9 13.07 4.10 -4.87
CA ALA A 9 12.44 4.94 -3.85
C ALA A 9 12.42 4.30 -2.45
N LEU A 10 12.30 2.97 -2.35
CA LEU A 10 12.46 2.25 -1.09
C LEU A 10 13.89 2.37 -0.55
N GLN A 11 14.90 2.27 -1.41
CA GLN A 11 16.30 2.45 -1.02
C GLN A 11 16.59 3.88 -0.58
N GLU A 12 16.08 4.87 -1.32
CA GLU A 12 16.24 6.30 -1.01
C GLU A 12 15.51 6.71 0.29
N SER A 13 14.44 6.00 0.67
CA SER A 13 13.73 6.24 1.93
C SER A 13 14.57 5.96 3.17
N GLY A 14 15.65 5.16 3.05
CA GLY A 14 16.46 4.72 4.17
C GLY A 14 15.78 3.67 5.06
N LEU A 15 14.56 3.25 4.74
CA LEU A 15 13.83 2.19 5.45
C LEU A 15 14.58 0.86 5.31
N ALA A 16 14.90 0.22 6.43
CA ALA A 16 15.45 -1.13 6.41
C ALA A 16 14.41 -2.09 5.82
N HIS A 17 14.79 -2.80 4.76
CA HIS A 17 13.87 -3.66 4.02
C HIS A 17 14.57 -4.85 3.39
N HIS A 18 13.80 -5.89 3.10
CA HIS A 18 14.24 -6.98 2.23
C HIS A 18 13.29 -7.11 1.04
N ILE A 19 13.86 -7.15 -0.17
CA ILE A 19 13.08 -7.34 -1.40
C ILE A 19 12.84 -8.82 -1.61
N VAL A 20 11.57 -9.19 -1.80
CA VAL A 20 11.15 -10.53 -2.21
C VAL A 20 10.65 -10.47 -3.65
N ARG A 21 11.12 -11.44 -4.46
CA ARG A 21 10.67 -11.64 -5.83
C ARG A 21 10.10 -13.04 -5.99
N HIS A 22 8.91 -13.13 -6.59
CA HIS A 22 8.22 -14.40 -6.77
C HIS A 22 7.44 -14.44 -8.10
N PRO A 23 7.19 -15.63 -8.67
CA PRO A 23 6.30 -15.78 -9.83
C PRO A 23 4.85 -15.37 -9.50
N PRO A 24 3.96 -15.22 -10.51
CA PRO A 24 2.57 -14.89 -10.27
C PRO A 24 1.88 -15.84 -9.28
N VAL A 25 1.06 -15.26 -8.41
CA VAL A 25 0.27 -15.94 -7.38
C VAL A 25 -1.21 -15.61 -7.58
N ASN A 26 -2.09 -16.54 -7.21
CA ASN A 26 -3.53 -16.46 -7.47
C ASN A 26 -4.38 -16.34 -6.20
N SER A 27 -3.77 -16.41 -5.01
CA SER A 27 -4.45 -16.18 -3.74
C SER A 27 -3.60 -15.37 -2.75
N LEU A 28 -4.23 -14.89 -1.69
CA LEU A 28 -3.54 -14.21 -0.59
C LEU A 28 -2.56 -15.16 0.11
N GLU A 29 -2.95 -16.42 0.32
CA GLU A 29 -2.14 -17.45 0.97
C GLU A 29 -0.89 -17.76 0.14
N GLU A 30 -1.02 -17.89 -1.18
CA GLU A 30 0.13 -18.05 -2.08
C GLU A 30 1.05 -16.82 -2.03
N ALA A 31 0.49 -15.61 -2.03
CA ALA A 31 1.27 -14.38 -1.90
C ALA A 31 2.03 -14.31 -0.57
N ALA A 32 1.37 -14.65 0.53
CA ALA A 32 1.94 -14.64 1.87
C ALA A 32 3.08 -15.67 1.99
N ALA A 33 2.84 -16.91 1.52
CA ALA A 33 3.82 -17.97 1.49
C ALA A 33 5.05 -17.61 0.63
N ALA A 34 4.83 -17.03 -0.56
CA ALA A 34 5.90 -16.58 -1.43
C ALA A 34 6.74 -15.44 -0.83
N ARG A 35 6.15 -14.65 0.08
CA ARG A 35 6.78 -13.54 0.79
C ARG A 35 7.36 -13.92 2.16
N GLY A 36 7.12 -15.16 2.61
CA GLY A 36 7.58 -15.64 3.92
C GLY A 36 6.86 -14.99 5.11
N VAL A 37 5.64 -14.49 4.92
CA VAL A 37 4.86 -13.79 5.95
C VAL A 37 3.47 -14.41 6.13
N GLU A 38 2.80 -14.05 7.22
CA GLU A 38 1.39 -14.39 7.43
C GLU A 38 0.47 -13.61 6.47
N PRO A 39 -0.70 -14.14 6.07
CA PRO A 39 -1.67 -13.44 5.23
C PRO A 39 -2.02 -12.01 5.69
N ALA A 40 -2.17 -11.82 7.00
CA ALA A 40 -2.47 -10.52 7.60
C ALA A 40 -1.30 -9.50 7.53
N ALA A 41 -0.06 -9.98 7.30
CA ALA A 41 1.11 -9.12 7.13
C ALA A 41 1.31 -8.68 5.67
N VAL A 42 0.59 -9.26 4.71
CA VAL A 42 0.61 -8.78 3.33
C VAL A 42 -0.17 -7.47 3.24
N ILE A 43 0.46 -6.38 2.83
CA ILE A 43 -0.18 -5.05 2.78
C ILE A 43 -0.56 -4.70 1.36
N LYS A 44 -1.84 -4.39 1.17
CA LYS A 44 -2.39 -3.83 -0.07
C LYS A 44 -2.32 -2.31 0.01
N THR A 45 -1.77 -1.69 -1.03
CA THR A 45 -1.87 -0.23 -1.21
C THR A 45 -3.05 0.06 -2.11
N ILE A 46 -4.05 0.75 -1.58
CA ILE A 46 -5.27 1.10 -2.31
C ILE A 46 -5.28 2.62 -2.49
N VAL A 47 -5.33 3.09 -3.75
CA VAL A 47 -5.54 4.51 -4.04
C VAL A 47 -7.03 4.83 -4.00
N VAL A 48 -7.42 5.83 -3.21
CA VAL A 48 -8.80 6.27 -3.01
C VAL A 48 -8.93 7.73 -3.43
N ARG A 49 -9.99 8.05 -4.19
CA ARG A 49 -10.33 9.41 -4.60
C ARG A 49 -11.20 10.09 -3.53
N ARG A 50 -10.76 11.26 -3.05
CA ARG A 50 -11.51 12.14 -2.14
C ARG A 50 -12.31 13.18 -2.90
N ALA A 51 -11.71 13.78 -3.92
CA ALA A 51 -12.29 14.78 -4.81
C ALA A 51 -11.60 14.76 -6.18
N ASP A 52 -11.92 15.71 -7.06
CA ASP A 52 -11.24 15.86 -8.35
C ASP A 52 -9.76 16.20 -8.14
N ASP A 53 -8.89 15.40 -8.75
CA ASP A 53 -7.42 15.45 -8.56
C ASP A 53 -6.93 15.37 -7.11
N ASP A 54 -7.72 14.77 -6.21
CA ASP A 54 -7.35 14.59 -4.80
C ASP A 54 -7.47 13.12 -4.38
N TYR A 55 -6.32 12.52 -4.07
CA TYR A 55 -6.18 11.09 -3.79
C TYR A 55 -5.43 10.84 -2.49
N VAL A 56 -5.69 9.68 -1.89
CA VAL A 56 -5.02 9.17 -0.69
C VAL A 56 -4.67 7.71 -0.89
N PHE A 57 -3.52 7.28 -0.38
CA PHE A 57 -3.20 5.86 -0.26
C PHE A 57 -3.74 5.31 1.05
N VAL A 58 -4.33 4.12 1.01
CA VAL A 58 -4.79 3.38 2.18
C VAL A 58 -4.06 2.05 2.22
N LEU A 59 -3.29 1.82 3.28
CA LEU A 59 -2.56 0.58 3.53
C LEU A 59 -3.44 -0.37 4.33
N VAL A 60 -3.78 -1.51 3.71
CA VAL A 60 -4.79 -2.43 4.21
C VAL A 60 -4.20 -3.84 4.33
N PRO A 61 -4.33 -4.50 5.50
CA PRO A 61 -3.98 -5.92 5.66
C PRO A 61 -4.64 -6.80 4.60
N GLY A 62 -3.93 -7.84 4.16
CA GLY A 62 -4.30 -8.67 3.02
C GLY A 62 -5.65 -9.35 3.22
N ASP A 63 -5.90 -9.77 4.45
CA ASP A 63 -7.10 -10.45 4.96
C ASP A 63 -8.27 -9.50 5.30
N ARG A 64 -8.08 -8.18 5.18
CA ARG A 64 -9.10 -7.18 5.52
C ARG A 64 -9.50 -6.32 4.33
N THR A 65 -10.58 -5.57 4.47
CA THR A 65 -11.03 -4.60 3.44
C THR A 65 -11.26 -3.22 4.04
N ILE A 66 -11.30 -2.18 3.21
CA ILE A 66 -11.59 -0.81 3.69
C ILE A 66 -12.99 -0.76 4.31
N ALA A 67 -13.06 -0.35 5.56
CA ALA A 67 -14.30 0.05 6.23
C ALA A 67 -14.64 1.48 5.80
N TRP A 68 -15.36 1.62 4.68
CA TRP A 68 -15.70 2.92 4.09
C TRP A 68 -16.31 3.94 5.07
N PRO A 69 -17.18 3.56 6.03
CA PRO A 69 -17.68 4.49 7.04
C PRO A 69 -16.57 5.04 7.95
N LYS A 70 -15.63 4.20 8.38
CA LYS A 70 -14.49 4.62 9.22
C LYS A 70 -13.58 5.58 8.46
N LEU A 71 -13.22 5.24 7.22
CA LEU A 71 -12.36 6.06 6.38
C LEU A 71 -12.98 7.44 6.06
N ARG A 72 -14.29 7.49 5.77
CA ARG A 72 -15.02 8.76 5.57
C ARG A 72 -15.00 9.63 6.83
N THR A 73 -15.21 9.01 7.99
CA THR A 73 -15.20 9.71 9.29
C THR A 73 -13.82 10.30 9.58
N LEU A 74 -12.76 9.49 9.40
CA LEU A 74 -11.37 9.94 9.57
C LEU A 74 -11.03 11.13 8.67
N LEU A 75 -11.46 11.07 7.41
CA LEU A 75 -11.16 12.11 6.41
C LEU A 75 -12.10 13.33 6.49
N GLY A 76 -13.17 13.28 7.30
CA GLY A 76 -14.17 14.35 7.37
C GLY A 76 -14.95 14.56 6.06
N VAL A 77 -15.14 13.50 5.25
CA VAL A 77 -15.80 13.59 3.94
C VAL A 77 -17.05 12.73 3.85
N ASN A 78 -18.00 13.16 3.02
CA ASN A 78 -19.26 12.43 2.82
C ASN A 78 -19.17 11.33 1.76
N ARG A 79 -18.22 11.43 0.82
CA ARG A 79 -18.07 10.50 -0.31
C ARG A 79 -16.60 10.19 -0.51
N LEU A 80 -16.36 8.94 -0.89
CA LEU A 80 -15.08 8.42 -1.37
C LEU A 80 -15.39 7.48 -2.53
N SER A 81 -14.46 7.36 -3.47
CA SER A 81 -14.58 6.39 -4.55
C SER A 81 -13.23 5.81 -4.92
N MET A 82 -13.28 4.66 -5.59
CA MET A 82 -12.11 4.12 -6.27
C MET A 82 -11.97 4.79 -7.64
N PRO A 83 -10.78 5.28 -8.03
CA PRO A 83 -10.54 5.64 -9.43
C PRO A 83 -10.64 4.40 -10.33
N ASP A 84 -10.94 4.62 -11.61
CA ASP A 84 -10.75 3.58 -12.63
C ASP A 84 -9.26 3.26 -12.83
N ALA A 85 -8.96 2.18 -13.57
CA ALA A 85 -7.60 1.70 -13.74
C ALA A 85 -6.70 2.69 -14.49
N ALA A 86 -7.25 3.42 -15.46
CA ALA A 86 -6.49 4.42 -16.22
C ALA A 86 -6.09 5.58 -15.31
N THR A 87 -7.07 6.13 -14.57
CA THR A 87 -6.82 7.21 -13.62
C THR A 87 -5.87 6.77 -12.51
N ALA A 88 -6.04 5.55 -11.96
CA ALA A 88 -5.13 5.00 -10.96
C ALA A 88 -3.68 4.96 -11.49
N ARG A 89 -3.49 4.52 -12.74
CA ARG A 89 -2.17 4.51 -13.38
C ARG A 89 -1.61 5.92 -13.57
N ASP A 90 -2.42 6.87 -13.99
CA ASP A 90 -1.96 8.25 -14.23
C ASP A 90 -1.52 8.93 -12.92
N VAL A 91 -2.31 8.78 -11.87
CA VAL A 91 -2.09 9.49 -10.59
C VAL A 91 -1.07 8.80 -9.69
N THR A 92 -0.83 7.50 -9.87
CA THR A 92 0.15 6.76 -9.07
C THR A 92 1.43 6.42 -9.83
N GLY A 93 1.36 6.38 -11.16
CA GLY A 93 2.38 5.83 -12.04
C GLY A 93 2.42 4.31 -12.10
N TYR A 94 1.53 3.60 -11.41
CA TYR A 94 1.55 2.14 -11.27
C TYR A 94 0.30 1.48 -11.84
N GLU A 95 0.48 0.29 -12.39
CA GLU A 95 -0.66 -0.56 -12.75
C GLU A 95 -1.36 -1.05 -11.47
N ARG A 96 -2.69 -1.17 -11.52
CA ARG A 96 -3.47 -1.74 -10.43
C ARG A 96 -2.92 -3.12 -10.05
N GLY A 97 -2.77 -3.37 -8.74
CA GLY A 97 -2.15 -4.59 -8.21
C GLY A 97 -0.63 -4.47 -7.98
N THR A 98 0.00 -3.42 -8.53
CA THR A 98 1.43 -3.11 -8.30
C THR A 98 1.64 -1.80 -7.54
N ILE A 99 0.55 -1.08 -7.27
CA ILE A 99 0.55 0.23 -6.60
C ILE A 99 1.27 0.13 -5.25
N THR A 100 2.12 1.11 -5.01
CA THR A 100 2.82 1.34 -3.75
C THR A 100 2.99 2.85 -3.55
N PRO A 101 3.08 3.37 -2.31
CA PRO A 101 3.35 4.78 -2.09
C PRO A 101 4.75 5.19 -2.54
N PHE A 102 5.71 4.26 -2.45
CA PHE A 102 7.11 4.50 -2.81
C PHE A 102 7.26 4.70 -4.31
N GLY A 103 7.92 5.80 -4.69
CA GLY A 103 8.16 6.10 -6.11
C GLY A 103 6.90 6.42 -6.89
N SER A 104 5.78 6.72 -6.22
CA SER A 104 4.57 7.17 -6.91
C SER A 104 4.81 8.50 -7.63
N THR A 105 4.14 8.75 -8.75
CA THR A 105 4.28 10.00 -9.53
C THR A 105 3.96 11.24 -8.71
N ARG A 106 3.14 11.11 -7.66
CA ARG A 106 2.88 12.12 -6.64
C ARG A 106 2.90 11.47 -5.27
N ALA A 107 3.49 12.15 -4.29
CA ALA A 107 3.47 11.74 -2.89
C ALA A 107 2.09 12.08 -2.27
N TRP A 108 1.11 11.21 -2.51
CA TRP A 108 -0.21 11.34 -1.91
C TRP A 108 -0.16 11.04 -0.40
N PRO A 109 -1.03 11.66 0.42
CA PRO A 109 -1.13 11.31 1.83
C PRO A 109 -1.37 9.81 2.02
N VAL A 110 -0.82 9.24 3.09
CA VAL A 110 -0.94 7.82 3.41
C VAL A 110 -1.73 7.64 4.69
N ILE A 111 -2.72 6.75 4.63
CA ILE A 111 -3.45 6.25 5.79
C ILE A 111 -3.06 4.78 5.98
N ALA A 112 -2.58 4.43 7.16
CA ALA A 112 -2.23 3.07 7.50
C ALA A 112 -3.24 2.49 8.50
N ASP A 113 -3.71 1.26 8.25
CA ASP A 113 -4.47 0.55 9.27
C ASP A 113 -3.60 0.30 10.50
N GLU A 114 -4.16 0.51 11.70
CA GLU A 114 -3.42 0.36 12.96
C GLU A 114 -2.81 -1.03 13.16
N ARG A 115 -3.34 -2.07 12.49
CA ARG A 115 -2.85 -3.45 12.57
C ARG A 115 -1.51 -3.68 11.88
N LEU A 116 -0.97 -2.67 11.20
CA LEU A 116 0.39 -2.71 10.65
C LEU A 116 1.44 -2.55 11.76
N LEU A 117 1.10 -1.92 12.89
CA LEU A 117 2.05 -1.61 13.97
C LEU A 117 2.45 -2.85 14.79
N GLY A 118 3.66 -2.81 15.34
CA GLY A 118 4.21 -3.82 16.24
C GLY A 118 4.60 -5.13 15.57
N ARG A 119 4.72 -5.15 14.23
CA ARG A 119 5.02 -6.37 13.46
C ARG A 119 5.74 -6.06 12.15
N GLU A 120 6.40 -7.08 11.61
CA GLU A 120 6.89 -7.06 10.24
C GLU A 120 5.71 -7.21 9.25
N VAL A 121 5.77 -6.46 8.15
CA VAL A 121 4.75 -6.41 7.09
C VAL A 121 5.39 -6.41 5.71
N SER A 122 4.66 -6.90 4.70
CA SER A 122 5.13 -7.01 3.32
C SER A 122 4.26 -6.22 2.34
N ILE A 123 4.80 -5.12 1.82
CA ILE A 123 4.12 -4.20 0.88
C ILE A 123 4.61 -4.41 -0.55
N GLY A 124 3.76 -4.16 -1.55
CA GLY A 124 4.18 -4.18 -2.96
C GLY A 124 5.28 -3.15 -3.27
N ALA A 125 6.16 -3.46 -4.23
CA ALA A 125 7.31 -2.63 -4.60
C ALA A 125 7.28 -2.14 -6.06
N GLY A 126 6.08 -1.91 -6.62
CA GLY A 126 5.94 -1.24 -7.92
C GLY A 126 5.90 -2.15 -9.15
N ALA A 127 5.89 -3.47 -8.97
CA ALA A 127 5.71 -4.46 -10.03
C ALA A 127 5.05 -5.75 -9.52
N PHE A 128 4.49 -6.54 -10.43
CA PHE A 128 3.93 -7.84 -10.08
C PHE A 128 5.03 -8.78 -9.60
N GLY A 129 4.75 -9.51 -8.52
CA GLY A 129 5.71 -10.44 -7.94
C GLY A 129 6.90 -9.77 -7.24
N VAL A 130 6.88 -8.44 -7.03
CA VAL A 130 7.93 -7.72 -6.30
C VAL A 130 7.34 -7.02 -5.08
N SER A 131 7.89 -7.33 -3.92
CA SER A 131 7.48 -6.77 -2.63
C SER A 131 8.68 -6.44 -1.76
N ALA A 132 8.47 -5.54 -0.81
CA ALA A 132 9.41 -5.22 0.24
C ALA A 132 8.80 -5.60 1.57
N THR A 133 9.56 -6.32 2.38
CA THR A 133 9.16 -6.65 3.74
C THR A 133 9.98 -5.80 4.71
N VAL A 134 9.29 -5.20 5.66
CA VAL A 134 9.74 -4.07 6.49
C VAL A 134 9.12 -4.14 7.87
N ASP A 135 9.72 -3.45 8.83
CA ASP A 135 9.07 -3.18 10.11
C ASP A 135 7.87 -2.21 9.90
N GLY A 136 6.71 -2.56 10.46
CA GLY A 136 5.47 -1.81 10.26
C GLY A 136 5.47 -0.42 10.93
N ASP A 137 6.11 -0.27 12.08
CA ASP A 137 6.26 1.03 12.74
C ASP A 137 7.19 1.94 11.93
N GLU A 138 8.30 1.41 11.44
CA GLU A 138 9.22 2.16 10.59
C GLU A 138 8.61 2.49 9.21
N LEU A 139 7.78 1.61 8.66
CA LEU A 139 7.02 1.89 7.43
C LEU A 139 6.08 3.09 7.60
N VAL A 140 5.33 3.11 8.71
CA VAL A 140 4.42 4.23 9.03
C VAL A 140 5.18 5.54 9.19
N LYS A 141 6.33 5.51 9.87
CA LYS A 141 7.20 6.69 10.03
C LYS A 141 7.78 7.17 8.71
N ALA A 142 8.31 6.26 7.89
CA ALA A 142 8.92 6.58 6.61
C ALA A 142 7.93 7.21 5.62
N LEU A 143 6.64 6.87 5.74
CA LEU A 143 5.57 7.39 4.89
C LEU A 143 4.82 8.59 5.48
N ASP A 144 5.20 9.07 6.67
CA ASP A 144 4.46 10.08 7.44
C ASP A 144 2.94 9.74 7.50
N ALA A 145 2.65 8.46 7.73
CA ALA A 145 1.29 7.94 7.57
C ALA A 145 0.40 8.27 8.76
N THR A 146 -0.86 8.66 8.48
CA THR A 146 -1.90 8.74 9.50
C THR A 146 -2.37 7.34 9.87
N VAL A 147 -2.22 6.95 11.12
CA VAL A 147 -2.64 5.63 11.63
C VAL A 147 -4.08 5.69 12.14
N ALA A 148 -4.94 4.76 11.71
CA ALA A 148 -6.27 4.57 12.31
C ALA A 148 -6.86 3.18 12.00
N ASP A 149 -7.86 2.75 12.75
CA ASP A 149 -8.70 1.61 12.38
C ASP A 149 -9.58 1.98 11.17
N VAL A 150 -9.22 1.54 9.97
CA VAL A 150 -9.91 1.87 8.72
C VAL A 150 -10.39 0.64 7.96
N THR A 151 -10.39 -0.53 8.62
CA THR A 151 -10.69 -1.81 7.97
C THR A 151 -11.68 -2.67 8.74
N ASP A 152 -12.35 -3.56 8.00
CA ASP A 152 -13.22 -4.64 8.52
C ASP A 152 -12.62 -6.00 8.17
#